data_AF-A0A846DCL3-F1
#
_entry.id   AF-A0A846DCL3-F1
#
_cell.length_a   1.000
_cell.length_b   1.000
_cell.length_c   1.000
_cell.angle_alpha   90.00
_cell.angle_beta   90.00
_cell.angle_gamma   90.00
#
_symmetry.space_group_name_H-M   'P 1'
#
loop_
_entity.id
_entity.type
_entity.pdbx_description
1 polymer ?
#
loop_
_entity_poly.entity_id
_entity_poly.type
_entity_poly.pdbx_seq_one_letter_code
_entity_poly.pdbx_strand_id
1 'polypeptide(L)'
;MDATAGSAIKLEIEVDAGDVLIFDWNFQSNDGGFFNDFSFVSISPDNSSGFLFELADANSEPPSYQTFEYKFTTGGTYEIGMGVIDAWDTIVDSQLFIDNLRVVHEILGTSGNDQLNGTGDDERIKGFAGNDQINGNGGHDILLGGSGNDTIAGGSQSDYIDGGADDDTLFGNGGSDTIFGRSGNDGLYGSSAADYLDGGSGHDTLFGNGGEDTLIGGGGADLIYGGSDADEILSGGGNDTIYANGANSGSDYINTGSGFDTVWLGHGAATVVLETGAGFDEIKNFQLGQTTFLVSGCNWSVQNSADGAVIYQGGDKLAVVSWQQASTVASHIIC
;
A
#
# COMPACT_ATOMS: atom_id res chain seq x y z
N MET A 1 -24.03 11.48 -3.81
CA MET A 1 -24.82 12.63 -4.29
C MET A 1 -26.15 12.09 -4.79
N ASP A 2 -27.26 12.75 -4.47
CA ASP A 2 -28.58 12.14 -4.63
C ASP A 2 -29.43 12.99 -5.60
N ALA A 3 -29.91 12.38 -6.68
CA ALA A 3 -30.85 13.00 -7.60
C ALA A 3 -32.26 12.42 -7.38
N THR A 4 -33.23 13.29 -7.13
CA THR A 4 -34.66 12.94 -7.17
C THR A 4 -35.20 13.09 -8.58
N ALA A 5 -36.25 12.36 -8.93
CA ALA A 5 -36.91 12.52 -10.23
C ALA A 5 -37.26 13.98 -10.57
N GLY A 6 -37.03 14.37 -11.83
CA GLY A 6 -37.15 15.75 -12.31
C GLY A 6 -36.02 16.69 -11.89
N SER A 7 -35.03 16.23 -11.12
CA SER A 7 -33.76 16.92 -10.89
C SER A 7 -32.64 16.24 -11.68
N ALA A 8 -31.78 17.05 -12.28
CA ALA A 8 -30.50 16.58 -12.81
C ALA A 8 -29.41 17.10 -11.87
N ILE A 9 -28.55 16.21 -11.37
CA ILE A 9 -27.26 16.66 -10.87
C ILE A 9 -26.47 17.10 -12.09
N LYS A 10 -26.04 18.36 -12.09
CA LYS A 10 -25.07 18.92 -13.04
C LYS A 10 -23.77 19.10 -12.27
N LEU A 11 -22.74 18.34 -12.64
CA LEU A 11 -21.37 18.58 -12.21
C LEU A 11 -20.58 19.16 -13.39
N GLU A 12 -19.90 20.27 -13.16
CA GLU A 12 -18.94 20.84 -14.10
C GLU A 12 -17.55 20.40 -13.63
N ILE A 13 -16.83 19.68 -14.49
CA ILE A 13 -15.47 19.17 -14.22
C ILE A 13 -14.52 19.64 -15.31
N GLU A 14 -13.30 19.95 -14.93
CA GLU A 14 -12.18 20.11 -15.86
C GLU A 14 -11.43 18.78 -15.91
N VAL A 15 -11.14 18.29 -17.11
CA VAL A 15 -10.47 17.00 -17.36
C VAL A 15 -9.44 17.16 -18.47
N ASP A 16 -8.49 16.25 -18.52
CA ASP A 16 -7.52 16.14 -19.59
C ASP A 16 -7.83 15.01 -20.60
N ALA A 17 -7.08 15.00 -21.70
CA ALA A 17 -7.22 14.00 -22.76
C ALA A 17 -6.59 12.67 -22.32
N GLY A 18 -7.41 11.76 -21.80
CA GLY A 18 -6.97 10.44 -21.32
C GLY A 18 -7.64 10.04 -20.01
N ASP A 19 -8.14 11.03 -19.26
CA ASP A 19 -8.84 10.89 -17.99
C ASP A 19 -9.98 9.88 -18.05
N VAL A 20 -10.25 9.23 -16.93
CA VAL A 20 -11.39 8.32 -16.76
C VAL A 20 -12.29 8.84 -15.65
N LEU A 21 -13.52 9.20 -16.02
CA LEU A 21 -14.62 9.39 -15.06
C LEU A 21 -15.04 8.02 -14.54
N ILE A 22 -15.05 7.86 -13.22
CA ILE A 22 -15.54 6.66 -12.54
C ILE A 22 -16.57 7.10 -11.48
N PHE A 23 -17.71 6.41 -11.41
CA PHE A 23 -18.61 6.47 -10.26
C PHE A 23 -19.35 5.15 -10.08
N ASP A 24 -19.68 4.86 -8.83
CA ASP A 24 -20.64 3.81 -8.49
C ASP A 24 -22.02 4.45 -8.38
N TRP A 25 -23.04 3.75 -8.86
CA TRP A 25 -24.42 4.20 -8.71
C TRP A 25 -25.33 3.09 -8.22
N ASN A 26 -26.40 3.51 -7.57
CA ASN A 26 -27.43 2.64 -7.02
C ASN A 26 -28.81 3.31 -7.16
N PHE A 27 -29.85 2.49 -7.31
CA PHE A 27 -31.22 2.94 -7.54
C PHE A 27 -32.15 2.44 -6.45
N GLN A 28 -33.04 3.32 -5.97
CA GLN A 28 -34.17 2.92 -5.13
C GLN A 28 -35.47 3.46 -5.73
N SER A 29 -36.39 2.54 -6.02
CA SER A 29 -37.80 2.86 -6.30
C SER A 29 -38.56 2.86 -4.98
N ASN A 30 -39.21 3.98 -4.64
CA ASN A 30 -40.06 4.08 -3.46
C ASN A 30 -41.42 3.39 -3.65
N ASP A 31 -41.75 2.98 -4.88
CA ASP A 31 -43.11 2.63 -5.30
C ASP A 31 -43.39 1.11 -5.25
N GLY A 32 -42.35 0.27 -5.13
CA GLY A 32 -42.48 -1.19 -5.04
C GLY A 32 -43.15 -1.85 -6.26
N GLY A 33 -43.15 -1.16 -7.40
CA GLY A 33 -43.80 -1.57 -8.65
C GLY A 33 -42.83 -1.62 -9.82
N PHE A 34 -43.08 -2.56 -10.73
CA PHE A 34 -42.32 -2.70 -11.98
C PHE A 34 -42.64 -1.53 -12.92
N PHE A 35 -41.74 -0.55 -12.97
CA PHE A 35 -41.70 0.49 -14.00
C PHE A 35 -40.39 0.39 -14.78
N ASN A 36 -40.47 0.67 -16.08
CA ASN A 36 -39.30 0.77 -16.95
C ASN A 36 -38.69 2.16 -16.75
N ASP A 37 -38.06 2.36 -15.60
CA ASP A 37 -37.35 3.59 -15.27
C ASP A 37 -35.92 3.50 -15.82
N PHE A 38 -35.53 4.49 -16.61
CA PHE A 38 -34.21 4.59 -17.21
C PHE A 38 -33.38 5.60 -16.42
N SER A 39 -32.26 5.16 -15.86
CA SER A 39 -31.23 6.07 -15.39
C SER A 39 -30.33 6.45 -16.55
N PHE A 40 -29.98 7.74 -16.64
CA PHE A 40 -29.12 8.23 -17.70
C PHE A 40 -27.98 9.06 -17.14
N VAL A 41 -26.86 8.98 -17.84
CA VAL A 41 -25.71 9.86 -17.63
C VAL A 41 -25.42 10.53 -18.96
N SER A 42 -25.52 11.85 -18.97
CA SER A 42 -25.20 12.69 -20.13
C SER A 42 -23.86 13.38 -19.91
N ILE A 43 -22.87 13.10 -20.74
CA ILE A 43 -21.55 13.75 -20.69
C ILE A 43 -21.45 14.69 -21.90
N SER A 44 -21.20 15.99 -21.66
CA SER A 44 -21.34 17.02 -22.70
C SER A 44 -20.25 18.09 -22.73
N PRO A 45 -19.67 18.38 -23.93
CA PRO A 45 -19.20 19.70 -24.32
C PRO A 45 -18.32 20.41 -23.28
N ASP A 46 -18.47 21.72 -23.01
CA ASP A 46 -19.26 22.79 -23.66
C ASP A 46 -20.80 22.91 -23.48
N ASN A 47 -21.46 22.08 -22.66
CA ASN A 47 -22.91 22.20 -22.35
C ASN A 47 -23.86 22.08 -23.58
N SER A 48 -23.38 21.47 -24.67
CA SER A 48 -24.18 21.16 -25.86
C SER A 48 -24.93 19.81 -25.73
N SER A 49 -25.33 19.20 -26.84
CA SER A 49 -26.03 17.91 -26.85
C SER A 49 -25.09 16.77 -26.42
N GLY A 50 -25.08 16.44 -25.13
CA GLY A 50 -24.23 15.40 -24.57
C GLY A 50 -24.54 13.99 -25.06
N PHE A 51 -23.57 13.09 -24.89
CA PHE A 51 -23.79 11.65 -25.08
C PHE A 51 -24.64 11.12 -23.93
N LEU A 52 -25.90 10.76 -24.19
CA LEU A 52 -26.70 9.98 -23.23
C LEU A 52 -26.23 8.52 -23.25
N PHE A 53 -25.75 8.07 -22.09
CA PHE A 53 -25.58 6.66 -21.77
C PHE A 53 -26.84 6.19 -21.05
N GLU A 54 -27.58 5.27 -21.68
CA GLU A 54 -28.69 4.55 -21.08
C GLU A 54 -28.11 3.46 -20.16
N LEU A 55 -28.30 3.62 -18.85
CA LEU A 55 -27.92 2.63 -17.86
C LEU A 55 -29.10 1.66 -17.69
N ALA A 56 -28.81 0.35 -17.77
CA ALA A 56 -29.80 -0.65 -18.16
C ALA A 56 -30.97 -0.87 -17.17
N ASP A 57 -32.05 -1.42 -17.74
CA ASP A 57 -33.34 -1.76 -17.12
C ASP A 57 -33.24 -2.43 -15.73
N ALA A 58 -33.86 -1.79 -14.72
CA ALA A 58 -33.81 -2.16 -13.30
C ALA A 58 -34.63 -3.42 -12.91
N ASN A 59 -34.99 -4.28 -13.86
CA ASN A 59 -35.86 -5.45 -13.69
C ASN A 59 -35.24 -6.66 -12.95
N SER A 60 -34.15 -6.48 -12.19
CA SER A 60 -33.52 -7.54 -11.37
C SER A 60 -33.23 -7.11 -9.92
N GLU A 61 -33.94 -7.73 -8.97
CA GLU A 61 -33.66 -7.69 -7.53
C GLU A 61 -32.30 -8.32 -7.17
N PRO A 62 -31.55 -7.79 -6.17
CA PRO A 62 -31.70 -6.53 -5.45
C PRO A 62 -30.77 -5.44 -6.02
N PRO A 63 -30.74 -4.21 -5.47
CA PRO A 63 -29.87 -3.14 -5.97
C PRO A 63 -28.39 -3.50 -5.71
N SER A 64 -27.69 -3.87 -6.78
CA SER A 64 -26.23 -4.02 -6.77
C SER A 64 -25.61 -2.70 -7.23
N TYR A 65 -24.59 -2.24 -6.52
CA TYR A 65 -23.78 -1.11 -6.98
C TYR A 65 -23.20 -1.46 -8.35
N GLN A 66 -23.43 -0.59 -9.33
CA GLN A 66 -22.86 -0.72 -10.65
C GLN A 66 -21.86 0.43 -10.87
N THR A 67 -20.67 0.09 -11.33
CA THR A 67 -19.64 1.07 -11.70
C THR A 67 -19.83 1.48 -13.15
N PHE A 68 -19.78 2.78 -13.42
CA PHE A 68 -19.69 3.33 -14.77
C PHE A 68 -18.30 3.94 -14.98
N GLU A 69 -17.72 3.70 -16.16
CA GLU A 69 -16.44 4.26 -16.57
C GLU A 69 -16.58 4.97 -17.93
N TYR A 70 -16.04 6.19 -18.04
CA TYR A 70 -15.96 6.92 -19.30
C TYR A 70 -14.59 7.57 -19.47
N LYS A 71 -13.87 7.19 -20.54
CA LYS A 71 -12.56 7.74 -20.88
C LYS A 71 -12.71 8.95 -21.79
N PHE A 72 -12.26 10.12 -21.33
CA PHE A 72 -12.23 11.36 -22.10
C PHE A 72 -11.19 11.25 -23.23
N THR A 73 -11.55 11.72 -24.41
CA THR A 73 -10.68 11.68 -25.61
C THR A 73 -10.05 13.04 -25.95
N THR A 74 -10.46 14.09 -25.24
CA THR A 74 -10.00 15.47 -25.34
C THR A 74 -10.13 16.11 -23.96
N GLY A 75 -9.17 16.96 -23.57
CA GLY A 75 -9.29 17.76 -22.37
C GLY A 75 -10.23 18.96 -22.55
N GLY A 76 -10.72 19.50 -21.44
CA GLY A 76 -11.62 20.65 -21.37
C GLY A 76 -12.62 20.56 -20.22
N THR A 77 -13.55 21.52 -20.18
CA THR A 77 -14.59 21.60 -19.15
C THR A 77 -15.86 20.88 -19.61
N TYR A 78 -16.16 19.74 -19.00
CA TYR A 78 -17.33 18.91 -19.29
C TYR A 78 -18.46 19.15 -18.27
N GLU A 79 -19.70 19.15 -18.77
CA GLU A 79 -20.86 18.97 -17.89
C GLU A 79 -21.26 17.49 -17.85
N ILE A 80 -21.33 16.92 -16.65
CA ILE A 80 -21.96 15.65 -16.37
C ILE A 80 -23.36 15.94 -15.83
N GLY A 81 -24.37 15.60 -16.62
CA GLY A 81 -25.77 15.53 -16.19
C GLY A 81 -26.14 14.10 -15.79
N MET A 82 -26.78 13.92 -14.63
CA MET A 82 -27.22 12.60 -14.15
C MET A 82 -28.67 12.68 -13.67
N GLY A 83 -29.51 11.70 -14.05
CA GLY A 83 -30.91 11.71 -13.68
C GLY A 83 -31.66 10.41 -14.00
N VAL A 84 -32.96 10.42 -13.69
CA VAL A 84 -33.90 9.30 -13.95
C VAL A 84 -35.07 9.81 -14.80
N ILE A 85 -35.47 9.03 -15.79
CA ILE A 85 -36.60 9.28 -16.69
C ILE A 85 -37.46 8.02 -16.73
N ASP A 86 -38.77 8.14 -16.51
CA ASP A 86 -39.72 7.03 -16.66
C ASP A 86 -40.14 6.88 -18.14
N ALA A 87 -40.72 5.73 -18.49
CA ALA A 87 -41.18 5.44 -19.86
C ALA A 87 -42.30 6.37 -20.41
N TRP A 88 -42.82 7.32 -19.62
CA TRP A 88 -43.86 8.27 -20.01
C TRP A 88 -43.50 9.76 -19.79
N ASP A 89 -42.24 10.09 -19.49
CA ASP A 89 -41.77 11.47 -19.27
C ASP A 89 -42.59 12.22 -18.19
N THR A 90 -43.01 11.48 -17.15
CA THR A 90 -43.90 11.91 -16.07
C THR A 90 -43.33 11.51 -14.69
N ILE A 91 -42.84 12.51 -13.96
CA ILE A 91 -42.17 12.42 -12.65
C ILE A 91 -42.90 11.51 -11.63
N VAL A 92 -42.20 10.48 -11.13
CA VAL A 92 -42.56 9.64 -9.95
C VAL A 92 -41.36 9.52 -8.99
N ASP A 93 -41.57 9.10 -7.74
CA ASP A 93 -40.64 9.29 -6.61
C ASP A 93 -39.43 8.31 -6.60
N SER A 94 -38.61 8.35 -7.64
CA SER A 94 -37.37 7.57 -7.75
C SER A 94 -36.14 8.39 -7.33
N GLN A 95 -35.15 7.70 -6.73
CA GLN A 95 -33.89 8.29 -6.28
C GLN A 95 -32.68 7.55 -6.88
N LEU A 96 -31.79 8.32 -7.51
CA LEU A 96 -30.47 7.87 -7.95
C LEU A 96 -29.43 8.29 -6.92
N PHE A 97 -28.79 7.30 -6.31
CA PHE A 97 -27.67 7.48 -5.39
C PHE A 97 -26.36 7.29 -6.16
N ILE A 98 -25.45 8.25 -6.07
CA ILE A 98 -24.13 8.20 -6.67
C ILE A 98 -23.09 8.21 -5.56
N ASP A 99 -22.18 7.23 -5.58
CA ASP A 99 -21.06 7.09 -4.65
C ASP A 99 -19.73 7.05 -5.43
N ASN A 100 -18.62 7.29 -4.74
CA ASN A 100 -17.26 7.19 -5.30
C ASN A 100 -17.00 7.95 -6.62
N LEU A 101 -17.70 9.08 -6.85
CA LEU A 101 -17.54 9.91 -8.05
C LEU A 101 -16.15 10.57 -8.08
N ARG A 102 -15.30 10.13 -9.02
CA ARG A 102 -13.94 10.66 -9.24
C ARG A 102 -13.59 10.74 -10.72
N VAL A 103 -12.66 11.62 -11.03
CA VAL A 103 -11.89 11.62 -12.28
C VAL A 103 -10.49 11.15 -11.92
N VAL A 104 -9.88 10.30 -12.75
CA VAL A 104 -8.48 9.89 -12.59
C VAL A 104 -7.77 10.13 -13.92
N HIS A 105 -6.68 10.90 -13.90
CA HIS A 105 -5.85 11.11 -15.07
C HIS A 105 -4.99 9.85 -15.32
N GLU A 106 -5.09 9.24 -16.51
CA GLU A 106 -4.44 7.96 -16.80
C GLU A 106 -3.28 8.11 -17.80
N ILE A 107 -2.05 7.94 -17.31
CA ILE A 107 -0.82 7.98 -18.11
C ILE A 107 -0.40 6.56 -18.46
N LEU A 108 -0.22 6.29 -19.76
CA LEU A 108 0.08 4.95 -20.27
C LEU A 108 1.41 4.93 -21.04
N GLY A 109 2.31 4.05 -20.62
CA GLY A 109 3.47 3.59 -21.38
C GLY A 109 3.10 2.60 -22.49
N THR A 110 4.08 1.84 -22.93
CA THR A 110 4.02 1.05 -24.17
C THR A 110 4.31 -0.43 -23.91
N SER A 111 5.42 -0.96 -24.44
CA SER A 111 5.92 -2.32 -24.20
C SER A 111 7.44 -2.36 -24.40
N GLY A 112 8.09 -1.23 -24.14
CA GLY A 112 9.53 -1.04 -24.06
C GLY A 112 9.77 0.22 -23.22
N ASN A 113 11.02 0.41 -22.83
CA ASN A 113 11.45 1.38 -21.81
C ASN A 113 10.88 2.80 -22.02
N ASP A 114 9.97 3.20 -21.16
CA ASP A 114 9.28 4.49 -21.16
C ASP A 114 9.76 5.43 -20.05
N GLN A 115 9.46 6.72 -20.20
CA GLN A 115 9.69 7.73 -19.17
C GLN A 115 8.38 8.49 -18.92
N LEU A 116 7.70 8.11 -17.84
CA LEU A 116 6.37 8.57 -17.47
C LEU A 116 6.48 9.53 -16.28
N ASN A 117 5.88 10.71 -16.41
CA ASN A 117 5.90 11.73 -15.37
C ASN A 117 4.46 12.19 -15.15
N GLY A 118 4.00 12.09 -13.91
CA GLY A 118 2.79 12.69 -13.40
C GLY A 118 2.92 14.20 -13.19
N THR A 119 1.95 14.78 -12.47
CA THR A 119 1.84 16.22 -12.26
C THR A 119 1.83 16.63 -10.78
N GLY A 120 0.71 17.11 -10.26
CA GLY A 120 0.48 17.46 -8.86
C GLY A 120 -0.94 17.10 -8.42
N ASP A 121 -1.63 16.29 -9.22
CA ASP A 121 -3.03 15.87 -9.12
C ASP A 121 -3.08 14.33 -9.10
N ASP A 122 -4.14 13.73 -8.54
CA ASP A 122 -4.21 12.27 -8.34
C ASP A 122 -4.27 11.47 -9.66
N GLU A 123 -3.22 10.68 -9.95
CA GLU A 123 -3.00 10.05 -11.25
C GLU A 123 -2.89 8.51 -11.18
N ARG A 124 -3.07 7.87 -12.34
CA ARG A 124 -2.83 6.43 -12.53
C ARG A 124 -1.86 6.21 -13.67
N ILE A 125 -0.63 5.83 -13.34
CA ILE A 125 0.47 5.67 -14.29
C ILE A 125 0.78 4.18 -14.47
N LYS A 126 0.98 3.73 -15.72
CA LYS A 126 1.29 2.33 -16.05
C LYS A 126 2.44 2.24 -17.05
N GLY A 127 3.54 1.57 -16.70
CA GLY A 127 4.64 1.23 -17.62
C GLY A 127 4.29 0.10 -18.61
N PHE A 128 3.69 -0.96 -18.06
CA PHE A 128 3.38 -2.27 -18.65
C PHE A 128 4.57 -3.23 -18.77
N ALA A 129 5.52 -2.95 -19.66
CA ALA A 129 6.61 -3.87 -19.96
C ALA A 129 7.78 -3.09 -20.54
N GLY A 130 8.97 -3.25 -19.95
CA GLY A 130 10.11 -2.41 -20.26
C GLY A 130 11.05 -2.33 -19.08
N ASN A 131 11.88 -1.30 -19.06
CA ASN A 131 12.55 -0.88 -17.84
C ASN A 131 12.22 0.60 -17.75
N ASP A 132 11.13 0.90 -17.07
CA ASP A 132 10.40 2.14 -17.13
C ASP A 132 10.83 3.07 -15.99
N GLN A 133 10.79 4.37 -16.25
CA GLN A 133 11.02 5.40 -15.25
C GLN A 133 9.70 6.13 -14.99
N ILE A 134 9.13 5.91 -13.81
CA ILE A 134 7.83 6.44 -13.41
C ILE A 134 8.04 7.40 -12.23
N ASN A 135 7.42 8.57 -12.29
CA ASN A 135 7.52 9.60 -11.26
C ASN A 135 6.16 10.31 -11.12
N GLY A 136 5.46 10.11 -10.00
CA GLY A 136 4.17 10.75 -9.70
C GLY A 136 4.30 12.25 -9.40
N ASN A 137 5.31 12.59 -8.58
CA ASN A 137 5.65 13.91 -8.02
C ASN A 137 4.71 14.38 -6.88
N GLY A 138 3.39 14.38 -7.10
CA GLY A 138 2.40 14.81 -6.12
C GLY A 138 0.99 14.62 -6.66
N GLY A 139 0.01 14.63 -5.75
CA GLY A 139 -1.22 13.84 -5.95
C GLY A 139 -1.12 12.52 -5.19
N HIS A 140 -2.26 11.85 -4.99
CA HIS A 140 -2.35 10.51 -4.42
C HIS A 140 -2.37 9.46 -5.54
N ASP A 141 -1.19 9.00 -5.93
CA ASP A 141 -1.02 8.29 -7.20
C ASP A 141 -1.18 6.78 -7.10
N ILE A 142 -1.47 6.16 -8.24
CA ILE A 142 -1.39 4.71 -8.44
C ILE A 142 -0.39 4.42 -9.56
N LEU A 143 0.83 4.06 -9.16
CA LEU A 143 1.98 3.83 -10.03
C LEU A 143 2.22 2.34 -10.19
N LEU A 144 2.14 1.85 -11.43
CA LEU A 144 2.32 0.44 -11.78
C LEU A 144 3.45 0.31 -12.81
N GLY A 145 4.53 -0.39 -12.46
CA GLY A 145 5.63 -0.71 -13.38
C GLY A 145 5.16 -1.74 -14.40
N GLY A 146 5.31 -3.02 -14.07
CA GLY A 146 4.59 -4.13 -14.67
C GLY A 146 5.46 -5.35 -14.90
N SER A 147 6.47 -5.24 -15.78
CA SER A 147 7.42 -6.32 -16.05
C SER A 147 8.72 -5.83 -16.68
N GLY A 148 9.83 -6.27 -16.11
CA GLY A 148 11.18 -5.77 -16.35
C GLY A 148 11.58 -4.75 -15.27
N ASN A 149 12.88 -4.48 -15.14
CA ASN A 149 13.42 -3.74 -13.99
C ASN A 149 13.06 -2.25 -14.04
N ASP A 150 12.05 -1.84 -13.28
CA ASP A 150 11.48 -0.50 -13.26
C ASP A 150 12.09 0.38 -12.16
N THR A 151 11.94 1.69 -12.31
CA THR A 151 12.30 2.68 -11.28
C THR A 151 11.13 3.62 -11.07
N ILE A 152 10.48 3.50 -9.91
CA ILE A 152 9.24 4.22 -9.59
C ILE A 152 9.47 5.13 -8.40
N ALA A 153 9.07 6.40 -8.54
CA ALA A 153 8.98 7.37 -7.46
C ALA A 153 7.53 7.81 -7.31
N GLY A 154 6.98 7.70 -6.10
CA GLY A 154 5.71 8.29 -5.66
C GLY A 154 5.78 9.82 -5.74
N GLY A 155 5.97 10.47 -4.59
CA GLY A 155 6.03 11.92 -4.61
C GLY A 155 6.14 12.59 -3.25
N SER A 156 5.07 13.27 -2.86
CA SER A 156 4.99 14.07 -1.64
C SER A 156 3.67 13.90 -0.87
N GLN A 157 2.80 13.00 -1.34
CA GLN A 157 1.54 12.58 -0.75
C GLN A 157 1.50 11.03 -0.72
N SER A 158 0.49 10.45 -0.05
CA SER A 158 0.35 8.98 0.04
C SER A 158 0.08 8.31 -1.31
N ASP A 159 0.99 7.46 -1.75
CA ASP A 159 0.94 6.79 -3.05
C ASP A 159 0.77 5.27 -2.94
N TYR A 160 0.20 4.65 -3.99
CA TYR A 160 0.22 3.21 -4.21
C TYR A 160 1.22 2.86 -5.31
N ILE A 161 2.22 2.05 -4.98
CA ILE A 161 3.31 1.66 -5.87
C ILE A 161 3.34 0.13 -6.00
N ASP A 162 3.35 -0.39 -7.22
CA ASP A 162 3.49 -1.82 -7.54
C ASP A 162 4.58 -1.94 -8.63
N GLY A 163 5.73 -2.52 -8.29
CA GLY A 163 6.83 -2.78 -9.23
C GLY A 163 6.40 -3.79 -10.28
N GLY A 164 6.24 -5.04 -9.87
CA GLY A 164 5.43 -6.03 -10.58
C GLY A 164 6.15 -7.34 -10.87
N ALA A 165 7.23 -7.30 -11.64
CA ALA A 165 8.02 -8.49 -11.99
C ALA A 165 9.39 -8.14 -12.58
N ASP A 166 10.40 -8.94 -12.20
CA ASP A 166 11.84 -8.65 -12.34
C ASP A 166 12.31 -7.62 -11.29
N ASP A 167 13.62 -7.30 -11.21
CA ASP A 167 14.19 -6.60 -10.04
C ASP A 167 13.95 -5.08 -10.07
N ASP A 168 13.09 -4.57 -9.19
CA ASP A 168 12.60 -3.18 -9.20
C ASP A 168 13.27 -2.24 -8.19
N THR A 169 13.13 -0.92 -8.38
CA THR A 169 13.55 0.10 -7.39
C THR A 169 12.44 1.12 -7.15
N LEU A 170 11.87 1.11 -5.94
CA LEU A 170 10.61 1.76 -5.60
C LEU A 170 10.81 2.75 -4.44
N PHE A 171 10.46 4.01 -4.66
CA PHE A 171 10.57 5.09 -3.66
C PHE A 171 9.20 5.71 -3.39
N GLY A 172 8.67 5.59 -2.17
CA GLY A 172 7.50 6.37 -1.74
C GLY A 172 7.83 7.87 -1.64
N ASN A 173 9.04 8.16 -1.12
CA ASN A 173 9.62 9.49 -0.86
C ASN A 173 8.98 10.28 0.28
N GLY A 174 7.66 10.46 0.27
CA GLY A 174 6.99 11.34 1.22
C GLY A 174 5.49 11.20 1.14
N GLY A 175 4.88 10.69 2.18
CA GLY A 175 3.50 10.25 2.19
C GLY A 175 3.35 9.20 3.28
N SER A 176 2.17 8.62 3.41
CA SER A 176 2.02 7.29 4.03
C SER A 176 1.71 6.34 2.89
N ASP A 177 2.75 5.67 2.39
CA ASP A 177 2.78 5.01 1.10
C ASP A 177 2.49 3.50 1.22
N THR A 178 2.05 2.88 0.13
CA THR A 178 1.87 1.43 0.03
C THR A 178 2.65 0.90 -1.16
N ILE A 179 3.73 0.16 -0.89
CA ILE A 179 4.74 -0.23 -1.88
C ILE A 179 4.84 -1.77 -1.95
N PHE A 180 4.68 -2.32 -3.15
CA PHE A 180 4.85 -3.75 -3.43
C PHE A 180 5.98 -3.99 -4.46
N GLY A 181 6.99 -4.80 -4.13
CA GLY A 181 8.00 -5.27 -5.08
C GLY A 181 7.45 -6.36 -6.00
N ARG A 182 6.84 -7.38 -5.38
CA ARG A 182 6.20 -8.60 -5.94
C ARG A 182 7.15 -9.76 -6.19
N SER A 183 7.91 -9.72 -7.26
CA SER A 183 8.73 -10.86 -7.69
C SER A 183 9.96 -10.40 -8.46
N GLY A 184 11.09 -10.35 -7.77
CA GLY A 184 12.29 -9.70 -8.23
C GLY A 184 13.40 -9.86 -7.20
N ASN A 185 14.22 -8.83 -7.01
CA ASN A 185 15.15 -8.68 -5.90
C ASN A 185 15.14 -7.19 -5.60
N ASP A 186 14.09 -6.75 -4.91
CA ASP A 186 13.55 -5.41 -5.06
C ASP A 186 14.11 -4.44 -4.02
N GLY A 187 14.30 -3.18 -4.42
CA GLY A 187 14.74 -2.11 -3.52
C GLY A 187 13.57 -1.20 -3.15
N LEU A 188 13.00 -1.37 -1.96
CA LEU A 188 11.86 -0.60 -1.46
C LEU A 188 12.31 0.45 -0.44
N TYR A 189 11.92 1.71 -0.67
CA TYR A 189 12.28 2.85 0.15
C TYR A 189 11.03 3.65 0.54
N GLY A 190 10.68 3.61 1.82
CA GLY A 190 9.70 4.48 2.46
C GLY A 190 10.23 5.90 2.68
N SER A 191 9.66 6.58 3.66
CA SER A 191 9.70 8.03 3.81
C SER A 191 10.09 8.49 5.22
N SER A 192 9.39 9.49 5.78
CA SER A 192 9.48 9.87 7.19
C SER A 192 8.09 9.88 7.85
N ALA A 193 7.17 9.08 7.32
CA ALA A 193 5.81 8.88 7.77
C ALA A 193 5.47 7.38 7.62
N ALA A 194 4.36 6.95 8.22
CA ALA A 194 4.04 5.54 8.37
C ALA A 194 3.72 4.87 7.02
N ASP A 195 4.60 3.99 6.58
CA ASP A 195 4.54 3.33 5.26
C ASP A 195 4.27 1.81 5.37
N TYR A 196 3.75 1.23 4.30
CA TYR A 196 3.58 -0.22 4.12
C TYR A 196 4.45 -0.70 2.96
N LEU A 197 5.45 -1.55 3.24
CA LEU A 197 6.38 -2.12 2.27
C LEU A 197 6.26 -3.65 2.26
N ASP A 198 6.07 -4.25 1.09
CA ASP A 198 6.01 -5.71 0.87
C ASP A 198 6.92 -6.09 -0.31
N GLY A 199 8.09 -6.68 -0.03
CA GLY A 199 9.03 -7.15 -1.05
C GLY A 199 8.43 -8.27 -1.90
N GLY A 200 7.92 -9.30 -1.23
CA GLY A 200 7.11 -10.35 -1.82
C GLY A 200 7.88 -11.64 -2.06
N SER A 201 8.69 -11.72 -3.12
CA SER A 201 9.47 -12.92 -3.45
C SER A 201 10.74 -12.63 -4.22
N GLY A 202 11.89 -12.86 -3.58
CA GLY A 202 13.15 -12.33 -4.05
C GLY A 202 14.17 -12.24 -2.93
N HIS A 203 15.31 -11.62 -3.20
CA HIS A 203 16.23 -11.15 -2.16
C HIS A 203 16.07 -9.64 -2.00
N ASP A 204 15.08 -9.25 -1.21
CA ASP A 204 14.57 -7.89 -1.21
C ASP A 204 15.31 -7.02 -0.18
N THR A 205 15.37 -5.72 -0.43
CA THR A 205 15.96 -4.73 0.47
C THR A 205 14.95 -3.64 0.80
N LEU A 206 14.51 -3.59 2.05
CA LEU A 206 13.48 -2.68 2.54
C LEU A 206 14.08 -1.63 3.49
N PHE A 207 13.69 -0.37 3.32
CA PHE A 207 14.00 0.75 4.21
C PHE A 207 12.72 1.51 4.57
N GLY A 208 12.22 1.38 5.80
CA GLY A 208 11.13 2.24 6.31
C GLY A 208 11.61 3.67 6.56
N ASN A 209 12.79 3.76 7.20
CA ASN A 209 13.51 4.96 7.63
C ASN A 209 12.93 5.63 8.88
N GLY A 210 11.65 5.99 8.89
CA GLY A 210 11.03 6.55 10.08
C GLY A 210 9.54 6.83 9.92
N GLY A 211 8.78 6.46 10.93
CA GLY A 211 7.33 6.30 10.83
C GLY A 211 6.92 5.13 11.71
N GLU A 212 5.62 4.87 11.85
CA GLU A 212 5.18 3.58 12.40
C GLU A 212 4.98 2.63 11.22
N ASP A 213 6.08 2.04 10.74
CA ASP A 213 6.13 1.36 9.44
C ASP A 213 5.73 -0.12 9.53
N THR A 214 5.18 -0.67 8.44
CA THR A 214 4.96 -2.12 8.26
C THR A 214 5.87 -2.64 7.15
N LEU A 215 6.82 -3.50 7.48
CA LEU A 215 7.83 -4.01 6.55
C LEU A 215 7.73 -5.53 6.42
N ILE A 216 7.40 -6.02 5.24
CA ILE A 216 7.27 -7.44 4.91
C ILE A 216 8.35 -7.81 3.91
N GLY A 217 9.30 -8.68 4.30
CA GLY A 217 10.32 -9.18 3.36
C GLY A 217 9.67 -10.11 2.35
N GLY A 218 9.12 -11.21 2.86
CA GLY A 218 8.27 -12.13 2.12
C GLY A 218 8.95 -13.48 1.94
N GLY A 219 9.66 -13.65 0.84
CA GLY A 219 10.11 -14.95 0.35
C GLY A 219 11.48 -14.95 -0.30
N GLY A 220 12.52 -14.85 0.52
CA GLY A 220 13.90 -15.18 0.18
C GLY A 220 14.81 -14.81 1.33
N ALA A 221 16.01 -14.28 1.05
CA ALA A 221 16.92 -13.86 2.12
C ALA A 221 17.08 -12.35 2.07
N ASP A 222 16.37 -11.68 2.95
CA ASP A 222 16.03 -10.26 2.81
C ASP A 222 16.87 -9.38 3.73
N LEU A 223 16.98 -8.10 3.36
CA LEU A 223 17.72 -7.07 4.10
C LEU A 223 16.77 -5.94 4.50
N ILE A 224 16.33 -5.96 5.75
CA ILE A 224 15.31 -5.03 6.26
C ILE A 224 15.96 -4.04 7.21
N TYR A 225 15.74 -2.75 6.95
CA TYR A 225 15.96 -1.65 7.88
C TYR A 225 14.59 -1.09 8.24
N GLY A 226 14.20 -1.20 9.52
CA GLY A 226 12.99 -0.53 10.04
C GLY A 226 13.23 0.98 10.04
N GLY A 227 13.45 1.57 11.21
CA GLY A 227 13.86 2.97 11.24
C GLY A 227 13.96 3.60 12.61
N SER A 228 13.34 4.77 12.72
CA SER A 228 12.90 5.39 13.96
C SER A 228 11.38 5.27 14.10
N ASP A 229 10.87 5.52 15.30
CA ASP A 229 9.48 5.22 15.70
C ASP A 229 9.21 3.70 15.69
N ALA A 230 7.94 3.24 15.76
CA ALA A 230 7.62 1.86 16.16
C ALA A 230 7.19 0.98 14.97
N ASP A 231 8.06 0.04 14.58
CA ASP A 231 7.86 -0.76 13.36
C ASP A 231 7.21 -2.13 13.60
N GLU A 232 6.41 -2.61 12.64
CA GLU A 232 6.01 -4.02 12.49
C GLU A 232 6.83 -4.64 11.34
N ILE A 233 7.76 -5.54 11.68
CA ILE A 233 8.64 -6.22 10.73
C ILE A 233 8.25 -7.71 10.63
N LEU A 234 7.94 -8.18 9.43
CA LEU A 234 7.61 -9.57 9.10
C LEU A 234 8.56 -10.07 8.01
N SER A 235 9.75 -10.56 8.35
CA SER A 235 10.75 -10.88 7.31
C SER A 235 10.36 -12.07 6.44
N GLY A 236 9.76 -13.10 7.04
CA GLY A 236 9.04 -14.13 6.29
C GLY A 236 9.82 -15.42 6.08
N GLY A 237 10.59 -15.54 5.00
CA GLY A 237 10.91 -16.84 4.42
C GLY A 237 12.31 -17.05 3.86
N GLY A 238 13.35 -16.93 4.68
CA GLY A 238 14.67 -17.46 4.36
C GLY A 238 15.74 -17.20 5.41
N ASN A 239 16.78 -16.42 5.09
CA ASN A 239 17.90 -16.18 6.01
C ASN A 239 18.14 -14.69 6.12
N ASP A 240 17.29 -14.02 6.89
CA ASP A 240 17.09 -12.58 6.79
C ASP A 240 18.06 -11.81 7.68
N THR A 241 18.33 -10.55 7.32
CA THR A 241 19.10 -9.63 8.14
C THR A 241 18.29 -8.37 8.42
N ILE A 242 17.89 -8.22 9.68
CA ILE A 242 17.00 -7.15 10.15
C ILE A 242 17.81 -6.16 10.98
N TYR A 243 17.69 -4.86 10.70
CA TYR A 243 18.28 -3.75 11.43
C TYR A 243 17.17 -2.87 12.01
N ALA A 244 16.82 -3.13 13.27
CA ALA A 244 15.81 -2.36 14.03
C ALA A 244 16.36 -1.04 14.62
N ASN A 245 17.66 -0.75 14.42
CA ASN A 245 18.29 0.56 14.68
C ASN A 245 18.03 1.21 16.05
N GLY A 246 17.86 0.43 17.12
CA GLY A 246 17.44 0.92 18.42
C GLY A 246 18.25 2.11 18.97
N ALA A 247 17.65 3.30 18.85
CA ALA A 247 17.69 4.40 19.81
C ALA A 247 16.62 5.42 19.40
N ASN A 248 15.55 5.52 20.19
CA ASN A 248 14.33 6.28 19.89
C ASN A 248 13.39 5.65 18.83
N SER A 249 13.69 4.44 18.35
CA SER A 249 12.83 3.60 17.52
C SER A 249 11.71 2.95 18.35
N GLY A 250 10.75 3.77 18.78
CA GLY A 250 9.45 3.31 19.32
C GLY A 250 9.49 2.06 20.21
N SER A 251 8.78 1.02 19.79
CA SER A 251 8.80 -0.31 20.41
C SER A 251 8.41 -1.37 19.38
N ASP A 252 9.41 -1.81 18.61
CA ASP A 252 9.23 -2.65 17.43
C ASP A 252 8.63 -4.03 17.76
N TYR A 253 7.84 -4.54 16.82
CA TYR A 253 7.44 -5.94 16.74
C TYR A 253 8.15 -6.58 15.55
N ILE A 254 8.86 -7.68 15.76
CA ILE A 254 9.60 -8.37 14.72
C ILE A 254 9.24 -9.86 14.72
N ASN A 255 8.80 -10.35 13.56
CA ASN A 255 8.62 -11.75 13.27
C ASN A 255 9.64 -12.20 12.23
N THR A 256 10.55 -13.12 12.60
CA THR A 256 11.60 -13.63 11.71
C THR A 256 11.09 -14.70 10.74
N GLY A 257 9.91 -15.27 10.97
CA GLY A 257 9.38 -16.30 10.10
C GLY A 257 10.27 -17.56 10.06
N SER A 258 10.74 -17.99 8.89
CA SER A 258 11.46 -19.27 8.75
C SER A 258 12.82 -19.20 8.08
N GLY A 259 13.87 -19.43 8.86
CA GLY A 259 15.11 -20.10 8.42
C GLY A 259 16.29 -19.89 9.36
N PHE A 260 17.15 -18.91 9.09
CA PHE A 260 18.32 -18.61 9.94
C PHE A 260 18.60 -17.11 9.98
N ASP A 261 17.87 -16.42 10.83
CA ASP A 261 17.73 -14.97 10.73
C ASP A 261 18.66 -14.22 11.69
N THR A 262 19.06 -13.00 11.35
CA THR A 262 19.92 -12.16 12.20
C THR A 262 19.26 -10.81 12.47
N VAL A 263 18.97 -10.54 13.75
CA VAL A 263 18.40 -9.26 14.20
C VAL A 263 19.46 -8.40 14.89
N TRP A 264 19.71 -7.21 14.34
CA TRP A 264 20.60 -6.17 14.87
C TRP A 264 19.78 -5.05 15.52
N LEU A 265 19.94 -4.87 16.84
CA LEU A 265 19.01 -4.08 17.65
C LEU A 265 19.48 -2.68 18.07
N GLY A 266 20.72 -2.30 17.77
CA GLY A 266 21.25 -0.96 18.07
C GLY A 266 21.60 -0.70 19.55
N HIS A 267 21.79 0.58 19.90
CA HIS A 267 22.24 1.03 21.21
C HIS A 267 21.29 2.07 21.82
N GLY A 268 20.24 1.60 22.50
CA GLY A 268 19.30 2.50 23.17
C GLY A 268 18.27 1.78 24.04
N ALA A 269 17.41 2.58 24.65
CA ALA A 269 16.23 2.11 25.34
C ALA A 269 15.07 1.94 24.35
N ALA A 270 14.76 0.69 24.03
CA ALA A 270 13.61 0.26 23.24
C ALA A 270 13.00 -0.99 23.91
N THR A 271 11.71 -1.24 23.67
CA THR A 271 11.09 -2.54 23.95
C THR A 271 10.85 -3.21 22.63
N VAL A 272 11.52 -4.33 22.37
CA VAL A 272 11.30 -5.08 21.12
C VAL A 272 10.60 -6.39 21.45
N VAL A 273 9.45 -6.61 20.80
CA VAL A 273 8.73 -7.89 20.81
C VAL A 273 9.29 -8.73 19.67
N LEU A 274 9.75 -9.93 19.99
CA LEU A 274 10.37 -10.83 19.03
C LEU A 274 9.58 -12.14 19.00
N GLU A 275 8.89 -12.41 17.90
CA GLU A 275 8.23 -13.69 17.66
C GLU A 275 9.06 -14.48 16.65
N THR A 276 9.40 -15.73 16.98
CA THR A 276 10.18 -16.59 16.07
C THR A 276 9.30 -17.65 15.45
N GLY A 277 9.50 -17.89 14.16
CA GLY A 277 8.95 -19.05 13.49
C GLY A 277 9.92 -20.23 13.54
N ALA A 278 10.27 -20.78 12.37
CA ALA A 278 10.96 -22.05 12.26
C ALA A 278 12.43 -21.87 11.83
N GLY A 279 13.32 -21.68 12.80
CA GLY A 279 14.74 -21.43 12.52
C GLY A 279 15.72 -21.73 13.66
N PHE A 280 16.93 -21.20 13.52
CA PHE A 280 17.88 -20.94 14.61
C PHE A 280 18.39 -19.51 14.46
N ASP A 281 17.79 -18.60 15.22
CA ASP A 281 17.91 -17.18 14.93
C ASP A 281 18.92 -16.50 15.87
N GLU A 282 19.54 -15.42 15.40
CA GLU A 282 20.65 -14.77 16.07
C GLU A 282 20.39 -13.29 16.39
N ILE A 283 20.36 -12.96 17.69
CA ILE A 283 20.28 -11.58 18.17
C ILE A 283 21.67 -10.99 18.36
N LYS A 284 21.92 -9.82 17.77
CA LYS A 284 23.19 -9.07 17.85
C LYS A 284 23.02 -7.62 18.29
N ASN A 285 24.11 -7.07 18.84
CA ASN A 285 24.33 -5.63 19.00
C ASN A 285 23.19 -4.89 19.75
N PHE A 286 23.06 -5.13 21.06
CA PHE A 286 22.08 -4.51 21.95
C PHE A 286 22.72 -3.92 23.21
N GLN A 287 22.10 -2.94 23.87
CA GLN A 287 22.64 -2.33 25.09
C GLN A 287 22.03 -2.91 26.38
N LEU A 288 22.85 -3.61 27.15
CA LEU A 288 22.46 -4.19 28.45
C LEU A 288 21.93 -3.12 29.41
N GLY A 289 20.77 -3.40 30.02
CA GLY A 289 20.13 -2.53 31.01
C GLY A 289 19.40 -1.30 30.44
N GLN A 290 19.32 -1.17 29.11
CA GLN A 290 18.46 -0.18 28.44
C GLN A 290 17.39 -0.84 27.57
N THR A 291 17.75 -1.85 26.78
CA THR A 291 16.81 -2.54 25.89
C THR A 291 16.09 -3.68 26.62
N THR A 292 14.77 -3.78 26.41
CA THR A 292 13.93 -4.87 26.95
C THR A 292 13.43 -5.73 25.81
N PHE A 293 13.58 -7.06 25.92
CA PHE A 293 13.13 -8.01 24.90
C PHE A 293 12.01 -8.89 25.43
N LEU A 294 10.92 -8.98 24.66
CA LEU A 294 9.84 -9.93 24.89
C LEU A 294 9.91 -10.98 23.78
N VAL A 295 10.64 -12.05 24.05
CA VAL A 295 10.85 -13.17 23.12
C VAL A 295 9.77 -14.24 23.32
N SER A 296 9.13 -14.65 22.22
CA SER A 296 8.32 -15.86 22.10
C SER A 296 8.95 -16.84 21.08
N GLY A 297 8.69 -18.14 21.24
CA GLY A 297 9.26 -19.21 20.41
C GLY A 297 10.55 -19.83 20.96
N CYS A 298 11.09 -20.81 20.24
CA CYS A 298 12.18 -21.69 20.71
C CYS A 298 13.19 -21.98 19.60
N ASN A 299 14.36 -21.35 19.65
CA ASN A 299 15.68 -21.76 19.09
C ASN A 299 16.54 -20.48 18.89
N TRP A 300 17.38 -20.11 19.86
CA TRP A 300 18.09 -18.82 19.81
C TRP A 300 19.60 -18.95 20.06
N SER A 301 20.37 -18.14 19.34
CA SER A 301 21.73 -17.74 19.70
C SER A 301 21.72 -16.25 20.04
N VAL A 302 22.18 -15.86 21.23
CA VAL A 302 22.30 -14.43 21.59
C VAL A 302 23.77 -14.07 21.73
N GLN A 303 24.26 -13.16 20.90
CA GLN A 303 25.65 -12.70 20.91
C GLN A 303 25.75 -11.18 21.14
N ASN A 304 26.21 -10.81 22.34
CA ASN A 304 26.61 -9.43 22.63
C ASN A 304 28.14 -9.33 22.60
N SER A 305 28.67 -8.39 21.81
CA SER A 305 30.11 -8.24 21.57
C SER A 305 30.85 -7.36 22.59
N ALA A 306 30.13 -6.70 23.50
CA ALA A 306 30.73 -5.76 24.47
C ALA A 306 30.82 -6.32 25.90
N ASP A 307 29.72 -6.82 26.45
CA ASP A 307 29.63 -7.32 27.82
C ASP A 307 28.77 -8.60 27.89
N GLY A 308 29.25 -9.61 28.62
CA GLY A 308 28.66 -10.96 28.60
C GLY A 308 27.21 -10.99 29.11
N ALA A 309 26.30 -11.50 28.28
CA ALA A 309 24.92 -11.77 28.65
C ALA A 309 24.79 -13.16 29.32
N VAL A 310 23.93 -13.26 30.35
CA VAL A 310 23.47 -14.55 30.89
C VAL A 310 21.98 -14.67 30.58
N ILE A 311 21.64 -15.77 29.92
CA ILE A 311 20.27 -16.09 29.52
C ILE A 311 19.62 -16.94 30.62
N TYR A 312 18.44 -16.53 31.09
CA TYR A 312 17.61 -17.35 31.97
C TYR A 312 16.35 -17.81 31.22
N GLN A 313 16.14 -19.13 31.18
CA GLN A 313 14.89 -19.74 30.71
C GLN A 313 13.93 -19.92 31.88
N GLY A 314 12.68 -19.46 31.72
CA GLY A 314 11.64 -19.50 32.75
C GLY A 314 10.27 -19.88 32.18
N GLY A 315 10.20 -21.02 31.47
CA GLY A 315 9.04 -21.37 30.65
C GLY A 315 9.10 -20.70 29.27
N ASP A 316 7.94 -20.44 28.66
CA ASP A 316 7.78 -19.92 27.29
C ASP A 316 8.16 -18.43 27.12
N LYS A 317 8.98 -17.88 28.03
CA LYS A 317 9.43 -16.48 28.02
C LYS A 317 10.91 -16.39 28.35
N LEU A 318 11.64 -15.67 27.50
CA LEU A 318 13.03 -15.32 27.74
C LEU A 318 13.13 -14.01 28.53
N ALA A 319 14.08 -13.94 29.47
CA ALA A 319 14.44 -12.69 30.13
C ALA A 319 15.97 -12.55 30.17
N VAL A 320 16.48 -11.49 29.55
CA VAL A 320 17.91 -11.17 29.56
C VAL A 320 18.21 -10.28 30.77
N VAL A 321 19.07 -10.74 31.68
CA VAL A 321 19.46 -9.99 32.89
C VAL A 321 20.98 -9.86 32.92
N SER A 322 21.47 -8.62 32.95
CA SER A 322 22.91 -8.33 32.95
C SER A 322 23.57 -8.59 34.31
N TRP A 323 24.82 -9.06 34.29
CA TRP A 323 25.74 -8.93 35.42
C TRP A 323 27.13 -8.54 34.93
N GLN A 324 27.77 -7.55 35.57
CA GLN A 324 29.15 -7.20 35.26
C GLN A 324 30.11 -8.30 35.73
N GLN A 325 30.59 -9.13 34.80
CA GLN A 325 32.04 -9.25 34.50
C GLN A 325 32.31 -10.22 33.35
N ALA A 326 33.28 -9.86 32.51
CA ALA A 326 33.59 -10.56 31.26
C ALA A 326 34.13 -11.99 31.46
N SER A 327 33.49 -12.94 30.78
CA SER A 327 34.18 -13.89 29.90
C SER A 327 33.20 -14.40 28.85
N THR A 328 33.70 -14.78 27.68
CA THR A 328 32.90 -15.19 26.51
C THR A 328 31.93 -16.34 26.84
N VAL A 329 30.63 -16.10 26.72
CA VAL A 329 29.60 -17.14 26.73
C VAL A 329 28.74 -17.02 25.47
N ALA A 330 29.10 -17.77 24.43
CA ALA A 330 28.17 -18.08 23.35
C ALA A 330 27.11 -19.05 23.90
N SER A 331 26.02 -18.50 24.43
CA SER A 331 24.94 -19.28 25.00
C SER A 331 23.97 -19.69 23.89
N HIS A 332 24.15 -20.91 23.41
CA HIS A 332 23.18 -21.56 22.53
C HIS A 332 21.97 -21.96 23.38
N ILE A 333 20.80 -21.41 23.08
CA ILE A 333 19.53 -21.90 23.64
C ILE A 333 19.02 -23.00 22.72
N ILE A 334 19.30 -24.24 23.11
CA ILE A 334 18.63 -25.43 22.57
C ILE A 334 17.66 -25.89 23.65
N CYS A 335 16.38 -26.00 23.32
CA CYS A 335 15.34 -26.55 24.19
C CYS A 335 15.38 -28.08 24.22
#